data_AF-A0A7Y2B726-F1
#
_entry.id   AF-A0A7Y2B726-F1
#
_cell.length_a   1.000
_cell.length_b   1.000
_cell.length_c   1.000
_cell.angle_alpha   90.00
_cell.angle_beta   90.00
_cell.angle_gamma   90.00
#
_symmetry.space_group_name_H-M   'P 1'
#
loop_
_entity.id
_entity.type
_entity.pdbx_description
1 polymer ?
#
loop_
_entity_poly.entity_id
_entity_poly.type
_entity_poly.pdbx_seq_one_letter_code
_entity_poly.pdbx_strand_id
1 'polypeptide(L)'
;MKSATPPSEYRLSLSWGAAVFLLAIAIRALAMLEIQSVPALIKPTNDGARYHEQAALLASGQWPFAGAFYQSPAYPFFEAGLYKVFGPDPPVVLRAQIVLGALSALLLALATAHLFGPAAGFTAGICYALYGPGILWDLGYQKTSLAQFLQCLALWLVVRHAMKGRGGNARDMISALVLGIALGLMSITRETLLPIALAVPVLLLWHGRRRGRNAGIV
;
A
#
# COMPACT_ATOMS: atom_id res chain seq x y z
N MET A 1 18.74 17.80 -31.39
CA MET A 1 17.99 17.02 -30.38
C MET A 1 18.86 16.90 -29.14
N LYS A 2 18.47 17.54 -28.02
CA LYS A 2 19.22 17.45 -26.76
C LYS A 2 19.22 15.99 -26.32
N SER A 3 20.40 15.39 -26.22
CA SER A 3 20.61 14.11 -25.56
C SER A 3 20.12 14.24 -24.12
N ALA A 4 18.95 13.69 -23.82
CA ALA A 4 18.51 13.51 -22.45
C ALA A 4 19.47 12.51 -21.80
N THR A 5 20.48 13.04 -21.13
CA THR A 5 21.20 12.29 -20.10
C THR A 5 20.15 11.68 -19.18
N PRO A 6 20.22 10.36 -18.88
CA PRO A 6 19.32 9.77 -17.90
C PRO A 6 19.44 10.61 -16.63
N PRO A 7 18.33 10.96 -15.96
CA PRO A 7 18.40 11.79 -14.78
C PRO A 7 19.36 11.11 -13.81
N SER A 8 20.47 11.80 -13.51
CA SER A 8 21.44 11.43 -12.49
C SER A 8 20.68 10.88 -11.31
N GLU A 9 21.08 9.70 -10.80
CA GLU A 9 20.48 9.04 -9.64
C GLU A 9 20.05 10.09 -8.62
N TYR A 10 18.77 10.47 -8.64
CA TYR A 10 18.21 11.34 -7.64
C TYR A 10 18.28 10.48 -6.39
N ARG A 11 19.35 10.65 -5.61
CA ARG A 11 19.45 10.07 -4.29
C ARG A 11 18.26 10.66 -3.55
N LEU A 12 17.17 9.91 -3.52
CA LEU A 12 16.00 10.19 -2.69
C LEU A 12 16.58 10.38 -1.30
N SER A 13 16.75 11.64 -0.87
CA SER A 13 17.44 11.87 0.38
C SER A 13 16.54 11.30 1.47
N LEU A 14 17.10 10.42 2.28
CA LEU A 14 16.37 9.73 3.33
C LEU A 14 15.62 10.72 4.23
N SER A 15 16.13 11.94 4.35
CA SER A 15 15.57 13.05 5.12
C SER A 15 14.17 13.49 4.67
N TRP A 16 13.90 13.71 3.38
CA TRP A 16 12.59 14.19 2.95
C TRP A 16 11.55 13.07 2.96
N GLY A 17 11.96 11.84 2.61
CA GLY A 17 11.07 10.67 2.71
C GLY A 17 10.66 10.41 4.15
N ALA A 18 11.61 10.51 5.08
CA ALA A 18 11.33 10.47 6.52
C ALA A 18 10.38 11.60 6.93
N ALA A 19 10.57 12.83 6.43
CA ALA A 19 9.67 13.94 6.74
C ALA A 19 8.22 13.67 6.28
N VAL A 20 8.01 13.15 5.07
CA VAL A 20 6.67 12.76 4.58
C VAL A 20 6.05 11.69 5.46
N PHE A 21 6.82 10.64 5.78
CA PHE A 21 6.34 9.54 6.62
C PHE A 21 5.98 10.00 8.04
N LEU A 22 6.87 10.78 8.67
CA LEU A 22 6.67 11.29 10.03
C LEU A 22 5.48 12.26 10.08
N LEU A 23 5.32 13.14 9.09
CA LEU A 23 4.14 13.99 8.99
C LEU A 23 2.87 13.16 8.85
N ALA A 24 2.86 12.15 7.96
CA ALA A 24 1.70 11.30 7.73
C ALA A 24 1.31 10.50 8.99
N ILE A 25 2.29 10.00 9.74
CA ILE A 25 2.08 9.38 11.06
C ILE A 25 1.54 10.40 12.06
N ALA A 26 2.16 11.57 12.17
CA ALA A 26 1.79 12.56 13.17
C ALA A 26 0.34 13.02 12.99
N ILE A 27 -0.06 13.35 11.76
CA ILE A 27 -1.43 13.77 11.43
C ILE A 27 -2.45 12.67 11.77
N ARG A 28 -2.15 11.41 11.41
CA ARG A 28 -3.04 10.27 11.70
C ARG A 28 -3.11 9.95 13.20
N ALA A 29 -2.01 10.07 13.91
CA ALA A 29 -1.96 9.87 15.36
C ALA A 29 -2.75 10.97 16.10
N LEU A 30 -2.60 12.23 15.69
CA LEU A 30 -3.40 13.34 16.22
C LEU A 30 -4.89 13.13 15.96
N ALA A 31 -5.25 12.77 14.73
CA ALA A 31 -6.64 12.44 14.39
C ALA A 31 -7.17 11.24 15.20
N MET A 32 -6.34 10.22 15.46
CA MET A 32 -6.70 9.10 16.34
C MET A 32 -7.02 9.57 17.77
N LEU A 33 -6.22 10.48 18.33
CA LEU A 33 -6.46 11.05 19.66
C LEU A 33 -7.76 11.85 19.72
N GLU A 34 -8.09 12.59 18.64
CA GLU A 34 -9.35 13.32 18.55
C GLU A 34 -10.55 12.38 18.52
N ILE A 35 -10.54 11.33 17.67
CA ILE A 35 -11.67 10.40 17.58
C ILE A 35 -11.85 9.53 18.83
N GLN A 36 -10.82 9.36 19.67
CA GLN A 36 -10.92 8.65 20.93
C GLN A 36 -11.89 9.31 21.93
N SER A 37 -12.20 10.59 21.73
CA SER A 37 -13.23 11.29 22.51
C SER A 37 -14.66 11.00 22.04
N VAL A 38 -14.83 10.30 20.90
CA VAL A 38 -16.12 10.03 20.26
C VAL A 38 -16.41 8.52 20.25
N PRO A 39 -17.14 7.97 21.24
CA PRO A 39 -17.33 6.52 21.41
C PRO A 39 -17.89 5.80 20.18
N ALA A 40 -18.70 6.50 19.37
CA ALA A 40 -19.30 5.95 18.15
C ALA A 40 -18.27 5.63 17.05
N LEU A 41 -17.08 6.24 17.08
CA LEU A 41 -16.03 6.08 16.05
C LEU A 41 -14.95 5.06 16.45
N ILE A 42 -14.86 4.67 17.72
CA ILE A 42 -13.77 3.84 18.24
C ILE A 42 -14.13 2.35 18.20
N LYS A 43 -15.43 2.03 18.19
CA LYS A 43 -15.91 0.65 18.14
C LYS A 43 -16.10 0.21 16.68
N PRO A 44 -15.68 -1.01 16.32
CA PRO A 44 -16.05 -1.59 15.03
C PRO A 44 -17.57 -1.60 14.90
N THR A 45 -18.08 -1.01 13.83
CA THR A 45 -19.52 -0.96 13.51
C THR A 45 -19.76 -1.48 12.09
N ASN A 46 -20.98 -1.94 11.84
CA ASN A 46 -21.40 -2.45 10.53
C ASN A 46 -20.46 -3.57 10.03
N ASP A 47 -19.87 -3.44 8.84
CA ASP A 47 -18.89 -4.41 8.32
C ASP A 47 -17.66 -4.59 9.23
N GLY A 48 -17.23 -3.53 9.92
CA GLY A 48 -16.09 -3.58 10.85
C GLY A 48 -16.30 -4.55 12.02
N ALA A 49 -17.53 -4.63 12.54
CA ALA A 49 -17.87 -5.59 13.59
C ALA A 49 -17.74 -7.04 13.10
N ARG A 50 -18.19 -7.30 11.87
CA ARG A 50 -18.08 -8.63 11.25
C ARG A 50 -16.63 -9.01 10.97
N TYR A 51 -15.79 -8.06 10.53
CA TYR A 51 -14.36 -8.30 10.35
C TYR A 51 -13.69 -8.68 11.66
N HIS A 52 -13.95 -7.90 12.72
CA HIS A 52 -13.42 -8.15 14.05
C HIS A 52 -13.81 -9.55 14.58
N GLU A 53 -15.08 -9.93 14.49
CA GLU A 53 -15.56 -11.25 14.91
C GLU A 53 -14.88 -12.39 14.13
N GLN A 54 -14.81 -12.27 12.81
CA GLN A 54 -14.14 -13.26 11.95
C GLN A 54 -12.65 -13.37 12.27
N ALA A 55 -11.98 -12.22 12.48
CA ALA A 55 -10.58 -12.16 12.81
C ALA A 55 -10.27 -12.79 14.17
N ALA A 56 -11.11 -12.55 15.18
CA ALA A 56 -10.99 -13.17 16.51
C ALA A 56 -11.13 -14.69 16.44
N LEU A 57 -12.12 -15.20 15.68
CA LEU A 57 -12.30 -16.63 15.46
C LEU A 57 -11.08 -17.24 14.74
N LEU A 58 -10.61 -16.63 13.66
CA LEU A 58 -9.41 -17.05 12.93
C LEU A 58 -8.16 -17.06 13.83
N ALA A 59 -8.00 -16.04 14.69
CA ALA A 59 -6.89 -15.96 15.63
C ALA A 59 -6.92 -17.08 16.67
N SER A 60 -8.13 -17.50 17.10
CA SER A 60 -8.34 -18.65 17.99
C SER A 60 -8.19 -20.02 17.33
N GLY A 61 -7.93 -20.07 16.02
CA GLY A 61 -7.82 -21.30 15.25
C GLY A 61 -9.16 -21.88 14.77
N GLN A 62 -10.27 -21.17 14.98
CA GLN A 62 -11.57 -21.54 14.46
C GLN A 62 -11.77 -20.99 13.06
N TRP A 63 -12.51 -21.73 12.23
CA TRP A 63 -12.85 -21.31 10.87
C TRP A 63 -14.25 -20.66 10.87
N PRO A 64 -14.36 -19.32 10.71
CA PRO A 64 -15.64 -18.62 10.87
C PRO A 64 -16.54 -18.68 9.63
N PHE A 65 -16.08 -19.29 8.53
CA PHE A 65 -16.77 -19.24 7.24
C PHE A 65 -17.46 -20.57 6.94
N ALA A 66 -18.79 -20.60 7.07
CA ALA A 66 -19.60 -21.78 6.75
C ALA A 66 -19.92 -21.92 5.24
N GLY A 67 -19.51 -20.95 4.41
CA GLY A 67 -19.81 -20.90 2.97
C GLY A 67 -18.99 -19.83 2.26
N ALA A 68 -19.57 -19.18 1.24
CA ALA A 68 -18.91 -18.06 0.56
C ALA A 68 -18.55 -16.93 1.53
N PHE A 69 -17.46 -16.23 1.26
CA PHE A 69 -17.05 -15.09 2.09
C PHE A 69 -18.08 -13.95 1.98
N TYR A 70 -18.51 -13.42 3.13
CA TYR A 70 -19.43 -12.28 3.20
C TYR A 70 -18.86 -11.02 2.51
N GLN A 71 -17.55 -10.80 2.66
CA GLN A 71 -16.77 -9.73 2.05
C GLN A 71 -15.39 -10.28 1.67
N SER A 72 -14.61 -9.51 0.91
CA SER A 72 -13.27 -9.91 0.46
C SER A 72 -12.39 -10.34 1.66
N PRO A 73 -11.84 -11.57 1.66
CA PRO A 73 -11.35 -12.23 2.88
C PRO A 73 -10.04 -11.66 3.43
N ALA A 74 -9.29 -10.91 2.62
CA ALA A 74 -7.94 -10.48 2.96
C ALA A 74 -7.86 -9.68 4.27
N TYR A 75 -8.87 -8.85 4.53
CA TYR A 75 -8.88 -7.98 5.70
C TYR A 75 -9.10 -8.75 7.02
N PRO A 76 -10.08 -9.67 7.15
CA PRO A 76 -10.16 -10.57 8.32
C PRO A 76 -8.87 -11.35 8.59
N PHE A 77 -8.18 -11.84 7.54
CA PHE A 77 -6.89 -12.53 7.72
C PHE A 77 -5.77 -11.60 8.20
N PHE A 78 -5.75 -10.35 7.72
CA PHE A 78 -4.83 -9.32 8.21
C PHE A 78 -5.06 -9.02 9.69
N GLU A 79 -6.31 -8.77 10.10
CA GLU A 79 -6.67 -8.54 11.51
C GLU A 79 -6.35 -9.76 12.37
N ALA A 80 -6.66 -10.98 11.92
CA ALA A 80 -6.33 -12.20 12.64
C ALA A 80 -4.84 -12.36 12.88
N GLY A 81 -4.00 -11.96 11.91
CA GLY A 81 -2.55 -11.94 12.06
C GLY A 81 -2.09 -10.99 13.18
N LEU A 82 -2.69 -9.81 13.27
CA LEU A 82 -2.44 -8.88 14.38
C LEU A 82 -2.91 -9.46 15.71
N TYR A 83 -4.11 -10.06 15.74
CA TYR A 83 -4.70 -10.63 16.95
C TYR A 83 -3.95 -11.84 17.49
N LYS A 84 -3.27 -12.61 16.65
CA LYS A 84 -2.37 -13.68 17.10
C LYS A 84 -1.17 -13.16 17.90
N VAL A 85 -0.72 -11.94 17.64
CA VAL A 85 0.48 -11.36 18.29
C VAL A 85 0.10 -10.49 19.48
N PHE A 86 -0.94 -9.68 19.34
CA PHE A 86 -1.30 -8.65 20.32
C PHE A 86 -2.60 -8.93 21.08
N GLY A 87 -3.30 -10.02 20.75
CA GLY A 87 -4.64 -10.31 21.24
C GLY A 87 -5.75 -9.62 20.42
N PRO A 88 -7.02 -10.04 20.58
CA PRO A 88 -8.17 -9.52 19.84
C PRO A 88 -8.63 -8.14 20.32
N ASP A 89 -7.74 -7.14 20.24
CA ASP A 89 -7.97 -5.77 20.67
C ASP A 89 -8.14 -4.83 19.46
N PRO A 90 -9.34 -4.26 19.21
CA PRO A 90 -9.61 -3.43 18.02
C PRO A 90 -8.61 -2.25 17.80
N PRO A 91 -8.21 -1.47 18.83
CA PRO A 91 -7.19 -0.43 18.69
C PRO A 91 -5.85 -0.88 18.08
N VAL A 92 -5.47 -2.17 18.18
CA VAL A 92 -4.27 -2.71 17.50
C VAL A 92 -4.38 -2.56 15.98
N VAL A 93 -5.56 -2.83 15.43
CA VAL A 93 -5.84 -2.74 13.99
C VAL A 93 -5.72 -1.29 13.54
N LEU A 94 -6.30 -0.34 14.28
CA LEU A 94 -6.20 1.09 13.96
C LEU A 94 -4.74 1.57 13.95
N ARG A 95 -3.95 1.19 14.97
CA ARG A 95 -2.51 1.53 15.00
C ARG A 95 -1.78 0.97 13.79
N ALA A 96 -2.06 -0.27 13.39
CA ALA A 96 -1.48 -0.86 12.19
C ALA A 96 -1.90 -0.11 10.92
N GLN A 97 -3.18 0.28 10.80
CA GLN A 97 -3.68 1.07 9.66
C GLN A 97 -3.03 2.45 9.57
N ILE A 98 -2.78 3.11 10.69
CA ILE A 98 -2.05 4.40 10.72
C ILE A 98 -0.66 4.24 10.11
N VAL A 99 0.05 3.17 10.48
CA VAL A 99 1.37 2.85 9.92
C VAL A 99 1.26 2.56 8.42
N LEU A 100 0.28 1.75 7.99
CA LEU A 100 0.04 1.45 6.57
C LEU A 100 -0.30 2.72 5.76
N GLY A 101 -1.12 3.61 6.30
CA GLY A 101 -1.47 4.89 5.67
C GLY A 101 -0.26 5.80 5.50
N ALA A 102 0.62 5.87 6.51
CA ALA A 102 1.86 6.64 6.41
C ALA A 102 2.87 6.04 5.43
N LEU A 103 3.00 4.70 5.39
CA LEU A 103 3.79 4.00 4.38
C LEU A 103 3.23 4.24 2.98
N SER A 104 1.90 4.31 2.82
CA SER A 104 1.26 4.63 1.54
C SER A 104 1.67 6.02 1.04
N ALA A 105 1.65 7.03 1.93
CA ALA A 105 2.11 8.39 1.62
C ALA A 105 3.56 8.41 1.14
N LEU A 106 4.45 7.69 1.84
CA LEU A 106 5.86 7.56 1.48
C LEU A 106 6.02 6.86 0.12
N LEU A 107 5.38 5.72 -0.08
CA LEU A 107 5.49 4.93 -1.32
C LEU A 107 4.98 5.72 -2.54
N LEU A 108 3.86 6.44 -2.39
CA LEU A 108 3.34 7.34 -3.42
C LEU A 108 4.32 8.47 -3.74
N ALA A 109 4.91 9.08 -2.71
CA ALA A 109 5.91 10.12 -2.86
C ALA A 109 7.15 9.61 -3.61
N LEU A 110 7.64 8.42 -3.26
CA LEU A 110 8.78 7.79 -3.91
C LEU A 110 8.47 7.42 -5.37
N ALA A 111 7.29 6.87 -5.65
CA ALA A 111 6.89 6.53 -7.01
C ALA A 111 6.80 7.78 -7.89
N THR A 112 6.18 8.84 -7.37
CA THR A 112 6.04 10.14 -8.06
C THR A 112 7.40 10.81 -8.25
N ALA A 113 8.30 10.73 -7.26
CA ALA A 113 9.65 11.27 -7.36
C ALA A 113 10.47 10.63 -8.48
N HIS A 114 10.32 9.32 -8.69
CA HIS A 114 11.00 8.61 -9.78
C HIS A 114 10.47 9.00 -11.15
N LEU A 115 9.18 9.34 -11.27
CA LEU A 115 8.56 9.70 -12.54
C LEU A 115 8.75 11.18 -12.91
N PHE A 116 8.66 12.08 -11.93
CA PHE A 116 8.53 13.52 -12.15
C PHE A 116 9.53 14.36 -11.35
N GLY A 117 10.42 13.73 -10.60
CA GLY A 117 11.47 14.39 -9.80
C GLY A 117 11.08 14.67 -8.34
N PRO A 118 12.06 15.03 -7.49
CA PRO A 118 11.88 15.07 -6.03
C PRO A 118 10.80 16.03 -5.53
N ALA A 119 10.66 17.21 -6.14
CA ALA A 119 9.66 18.19 -5.74
C ALA A 119 8.23 17.64 -5.92
N ALA A 120 7.94 17.04 -7.08
CA ALA A 120 6.64 16.41 -7.34
C ALA A 120 6.37 15.25 -6.36
N GLY A 121 7.40 14.45 -6.06
CA GLY A 121 7.31 13.39 -5.04
C GLY A 121 6.96 13.91 -3.66
N PHE A 122 7.68 14.92 -3.18
CA PHE A 122 7.42 15.56 -1.90
C PHE A 122 6.00 16.12 -1.86
N THR A 123 5.58 16.89 -2.86
CA THR A 123 4.23 17.44 -2.95
C THR A 123 3.15 16.35 -2.93
N ALA A 124 3.30 15.28 -3.71
CA ALA A 124 2.34 14.17 -3.72
C ALA A 124 2.25 13.48 -2.35
N GLY A 125 3.38 13.29 -1.68
CA GLY A 125 3.44 12.75 -0.33
C GLY A 125 2.71 13.60 0.69
N ILE A 126 2.94 14.92 0.68
CA ILE A 126 2.27 15.88 1.56
C ILE A 126 0.76 15.92 1.27
N CYS A 127 0.36 15.99 0.00
CA CYS A 127 -1.05 15.96 -0.40
C CYS A 127 -1.76 14.70 0.13
N TYR A 128 -1.12 13.53 0.03
CA TYR A 128 -1.69 12.29 0.55
C TYR A 128 -1.67 12.24 2.09
N ALA A 129 -0.62 12.75 2.72
CA ALA A 129 -0.52 12.82 4.18
C ALA A 129 -1.68 13.64 4.79
N LEU A 130 -2.09 14.71 4.11
CA LEU A 130 -3.15 15.63 4.51
C LEU A 130 -4.52 15.31 3.89
N TYR A 131 -4.64 14.24 3.11
CA TYR A 131 -5.88 13.88 2.43
C TYR A 131 -6.93 13.40 3.44
N GLY A 132 -7.83 14.31 3.85
CA GLY A 132 -8.85 14.10 4.87
C GLY A 132 -9.65 12.79 4.73
N PRO A 133 -10.21 12.46 3.56
CA PRO A 133 -10.90 11.19 3.36
C PRO A 133 -10.00 9.97 3.61
N GLY A 134 -8.73 10.02 3.20
CA GLY A 134 -7.77 8.95 3.48
C GLY A 134 -7.53 8.76 4.97
N ILE A 135 -7.38 9.86 5.72
CA ILE A 135 -7.22 9.83 7.18
C ILE A 135 -8.46 9.22 7.85
N LEU A 136 -9.66 9.65 7.43
CA LEU A 136 -10.93 9.11 7.96
C LEU A 136 -11.06 7.60 7.73
N TRP A 137 -10.71 7.12 6.53
CA TRP A 137 -10.75 5.68 6.24
C TRP A 137 -9.68 4.88 6.99
N ASP A 138 -8.51 5.47 7.25
CA ASP A 138 -7.45 4.87 8.07
C ASP A 138 -7.84 4.68 9.54
N LEU A 139 -8.77 5.50 10.01
CA LEU A 139 -9.32 5.43 11.36
C LEU A 139 -10.63 4.64 11.44
N GLY A 140 -11.13 4.12 10.31
CA GLY A 140 -12.25 3.18 10.28
C GLY A 140 -11.78 1.72 10.28
N TYR A 141 -12.55 0.82 10.87
CA TYR A 141 -12.33 -0.63 10.79
C TYR A 141 -12.74 -1.17 9.42
N GLN A 142 -11.93 -0.88 8.40
CA GLN A 142 -12.24 -1.20 7.02
C GLN A 142 -11.02 -1.62 6.21
N LYS A 143 -11.29 -2.40 5.16
CA LYS A 143 -10.30 -2.89 4.19
C LYS A 143 -9.57 -1.80 3.38
N THR A 144 -9.98 -0.53 3.49
CA THR A 144 -9.54 0.57 2.63
C THR A 144 -8.04 0.87 2.80
N SER A 145 -7.53 0.96 4.03
CA SER A 145 -6.11 1.26 4.29
C SER A 145 -5.17 0.18 3.77
N LEU A 146 -5.53 -1.08 3.98
CA LEU A 146 -4.76 -2.21 3.46
C LEU A 146 -4.74 -2.18 1.92
N ALA A 147 -5.89 -1.94 1.29
CA ALA A 147 -5.98 -1.83 -0.16
C ALA A 147 -5.16 -0.64 -0.71
N GLN A 148 -5.19 0.53 -0.05
CA GLN A 148 -4.43 1.70 -0.46
C GLN A 148 -2.92 1.46 -0.34
N PHE A 149 -2.47 0.86 0.77
CA PHE A 149 -1.07 0.49 0.94
C PHE A 149 -0.59 -0.46 -0.14
N LEU A 150 -1.35 -1.53 -0.43
CA LEU A 150 -0.99 -2.50 -1.47
C LEU A 150 -0.93 -1.85 -2.86
N GLN A 151 -1.85 -0.91 -3.16
CA GLN A 151 -1.81 -0.12 -4.40
C GLN A 151 -0.57 0.76 -4.50
N CYS A 152 -0.23 1.51 -3.44
CA CYS A 152 0.95 2.37 -3.42
C CYS A 152 2.25 1.54 -3.51
N LEU A 153 2.29 0.39 -2.84
CA LEU A 153 3.41 -0.56 -2.93
C LEU A 153 3.56 -1.10 -4.35
N ALA A 154 2.47 -1.56 -4.96
CA ALA A 154 2.47 -2.05 -6.33
C ALA A 154 2.92 -0.96 -7.32
N LEU A 155 2.38 0.26 -7.20
CA LEU A 155 2.77 1.40 -8.02
C LEU A 155 4.28 1.69 -7.90
N TRP A 156 4.79 1.79 -6.67
CA TRP A 156 6.20 2.06 -6.44
C TRP A 156 7.10 0.96 -7.03
N LEU A 157 6.75 -0.32 -6.86
CA LEU A 157 7.49 -1.44 -7.44
C LEU A 157 7.43 -1.44 -8.96
N VAL A 158 6.28 -1.15 -9.56
CA VAL A 158 6.12 -1.03 -11.02
C VAL A 158 7.02 0.06 -11.58
N VAL A 159 7.00 1.25 -10.96
CA VAL A 159 7.87 2.37 -11.37
C VAL A 159 9.33 1.99 -11.23
N ARG A 160 9.72 1.36 -10.12
CA ARG A 160 11.09 0.90 -9.89
C ARG A 160 11.54 -0.10 -10.97
N HIS A 161 10.68 -1.06 -11.33
CA HIS A 161 10.97 -2.03 -12.39
C HIS A 161 11.02 -1.40 -13.78
N ALA A 162 10.13 -0.45 -14.08
CA ALA A 162 10.10 0.26 -15.35
C ALA A 162 11.33 1.16 -15.55
N MET A 163 11.83 1.78 -14.48
CA MET A 163 12.96 2.72 -14.56
C MET A 163 14.33 2.02 -14.53
N LYS A 164 14.41 0.76 -14.09
CA LYS A 164 15.68 0.03 -14.04
C LYS A 164 16.15 -0.43 -15.43
N GLY A 165 17.48 -0.41 -15.66
CA GLY A 165 18.13 -1.02 -16.82
C GLY A 165 18.09 -2.56 -16.82
N ARG A 166 18.42 -3.20 -17.94
CA ARG A 166 18.47 -4.67 -18.05
C ARG A 166 19.63 -5.24 -17.21
N GLY A 167 19.28 -6.00 -16.17
CA GLY A 167 20.21 -6.77 -15.34
C GLY A 167 19.40 -7.49 -14.27
N GLY A 168 19.41 -8.82 -14.27
CA GLY A 168 18.63 -9.63 -13.34
C GLY A 168 19.48 -10.03 -12.14
N ASN A 169 19.38 -9.29 -11.03
CA ASN A 169 19.97 -9.71 -9.76
C ASN A 169 18.90 -10.40 -8.89
N ALA A 170 19.32 -11.20 -7.90
CA ALA A 170 18.41 -11.85 -6.95
C ALA A 170 17.43 -10.84 -6.28
N ARG A 171 17.88 -9.61 -6.04
CA ARG A 171 17.05 -8.51 -5.50
C ARG A 171 15.88 -8.15 -6.41
N ASP A 172 16.02 -8.29 -7.73
CA ASP A 172 14.97 -7.97 -8.70
C ASP A 172 13.93 -9.08 -8.81
N MET A 173 14.38 -10.33 -8.66
CA MET A 173 13.47 -11.47 -8.55
C MET A 173 12.62 -11.36 -7.29
N ILE A 174 13.24 -10.99 -6.15
CA ILE A 174 12.51 -10.75 -4.91
C ILE A 174 11.51 -9.60 -5.09
N SER A 175 11.91 -8.47 -5.67
CA SER A 175 10.97 -7.35 -5.86
C SER A 175 9.82 -7.67 -6.82
N ALA A 176 10.07 -8.49 -7.84
CA ALA A 176 9.02 -8.98 -8.74
C ALA A 176 8.06 -9.96 -8.01
N LEU A 177 8.58 -10.82 -7.14
CA LEU A 177 7.77 -11.69 -6.30
C LEU A 177 6.90 -10.87 -5.33
N VAL A 178 7.50 -9.87 -4.66
CA VAL A 178 6.76 -8.96 -3.78
C VAL A 178 5.68 -8.21 -4.56
N LEU A 179 5.96 -7.77 -5.80
CA LEU A 179 4.95 -7.16 -6.66
C LEU A 179 3.81 -8.13 -6.96
N GLY A 180 4.10 -9.37 -7.35
CA GLY A 180 3.09 -10.39 -7.62
C GLY A 180 2.21 -10.68 -6.40
N ILE A 181 2.82 -10.82 -5.22
CA ILE A 181 2.11 -10.99 -3.95
C ILE A 181 1.24 -9.76 -3.66
N ALA A 182 1.78 -8.55 -3.82
CA ALA A 182 1.04 -7.32 -3.58
C ALA A 182 -0.18 -7.19 -4.52
N LEU A 183 -0.03 -7.50 -5.82
CA LEU A 183 -1.14 -7.48 -6.79
C LEU A 183 -2.20 -8.55 -6.49
N GLY A 184 -1.78 -9.74 -6.07
CA GLY A 184 -2.67 -10.82 -5.64
C GLY A 184 -3.47 -10.42 -4.39
N LEU A 185 -2.78 -9.99 -3.34
CA LEU A 185 -3.40 -9.50 -2.10
C LEU A 185 -4.32 -8.30 -2.36
N MET A 186 -3.92 -7.38 -3.23
CA MET A 186 -4.74 -6.23 -3.63
C MET A 186 -6.07 -6.69 -4.23
N SER A 187 -6.03 -7.68 -5.11
CA SER A 187 -7.23 -8.22 -5.80
C SER A 187 -8.19 -8.92 -4.85
N ILE A 188 -7.68 -9.63 -3.83
CA ILE A 188 -8.52 -10.28 -2.81
C ILE A 188 -8.92 -9.35 -1.66
N THR A 189 -8.33 -8.15 -1.57
CA THR A 189 -8.75 -7.10 -0.63
C THR A 189 -9.86 -6.25 -1.25
N ARG A 190 -9.73 -5.93 -2.54
CA ARG A 190 -10.75 -5.24 -3.33
C ARG A 190 -10.78 -5.81 -4.74
N GLU A 191 -11.86 -6.51 -5.03
CA GLU A 191 -12.17 -7.14 -6.32
C GLU A 191 -12.15 -6.15 -7.49
N THR A 192 -12.49 -4.88 -7.25
CA THR A 192 -12.44 -3.81 -8.26
C THR A 192 -11.02 -3.51 -8.77
N LEU A 193 -9.99 -3.99 -8.07
CA LEU A 193 -8.58 -3.80 -8.44
C LEU A 193 -8.02 -4.94 -9.30
N LEU A 194 -8.79 -6.01 -9.54
CA LEU A 194 -8.39 -7.14 -10.38
C LEU A 194 -7.94 -6.72 -11.79
N PRO A 195 -8.63 -5.78 -12.50
CA PRO A 195 -8.16 -5.34 -13.82
C PRO A 195 -6.76 -4.73 -13.77
N ILE A 196 -6.44 -3.98 -12.72
CA ILE A 196 -5.11 -3.38 -12.53
C ILE A 196 -4.08 -4.48 -12.28
N ALA A 197 -4.41 -5.46 -11.45
CA ALA A 197 -3.52 -6.60 -11.17
C ALA A 197 -3.16 -7.40 -12.43
N LEU A 198 -4.10 -7.55 -13.37
CA LEU A 198 -3.87 -8.23 -14.64
C LEU A 198 -3.13 -7.34 -15.66
N ALA A 199 -3.40 -6.03 -15.68
CA ALA A 199 -2.76 -5.11 -16.61
C ALA A 199 -1.26 -4.92 -16.33
N VAL A 200 -0.85 -4.90 -15.06
CA VAL A 200 0.54 -4.60 -14.66
C VAL A 200 1.57 -5.57 -15.27
N PRO A 201 1.44 -6.91 -15.16
CA PRO A 201 2.37 -7.84 -15.79
C PRO A 201 2.44 -7.67 -17.30
N VAL A 202 1.30 -7.45 -17.96
CA VAL A 202 1.22 -7.24 -19.42
C VAL A 202 2.00 -5.99 -19.83
N LEU A 203 1.81 -4.89 -19.11
CA LEU A 203 2.52 -3.63 -19.35
C LEU A 203 4.03 -3.76 -19.13
N LEU A 204 4.46 -4.46 -18.08
CA LEU A 204 5.88 -4.70 -17.81
C LEU A 204 6.54 -5.56 -18.89
N LEU A 205 5.88 -6.64 -19.31
CA LEU A 205 6.37 -7.50 -20.41
C LEU A 205 6.44 -6.74 -21.73
N TRP A 206 5.42 -5.93 -22.03
CA TRP A 206 5.39 -5.09 -23.22
C TRP A 206 6.50 -4.04 -23.23
N HIS A 207 6.71 -3.35 -22.10
CA HIS A 207 7.77 -2.37 -21.96
C HIS A 207 9.17 -3.01 -22.07
N GLY A 208 9.36 -4.18 -21.46
CA GLY A 208 10.60 -4.96 -21.56
C GLY A 208 10.94 -5.41 -22.98
N ARG A 209 9.93 -5.79 -23.78
CA ARG A 209 10.09 -6.14 -25.20
C ARG A 209 10.48 -4.93 -26.05
N ARG A 210 9.84 -3.77 -25.86
CA ARG A 210 10.13 -2.54 -26.63
C ARG A 210 11.56 -2.04 -26.41
N ARG A 211 12.05 -2.05 -25.17
CA ARG A 211 13.45 -1.69 -24.89
C ARG A 211 14.44 -2.63 -25.56
N GLY A 212 14.13 -3.93 -25.59
CA GLY A 212 14.99 -4.92 -26.26
C GLY A 212 15.09 -4.74 -27.76
N ARG A 213 13.99 -4.35 -28.41
CA ARG A 213 13.97 -4.08 -29.85
C ARG A 213 14.74 -2.82 -30.24
N ASN A 214 14.65 -1.76 -29.43
CA ASN A 214 15.39 -0.52 -29.71
C ASN A 214 16.90 -0.63 -29.43
N ALA A 215 17.34 -1.57 -28.57
CA ALA A 215 18.75 -1.80 -28.29
C ALA A 215 19.48 -2.65 -29.35
N GLY A 216 18.74 -3.33 -30.25
CA GLY A 216 19.31 -4.13 -31.34
C GLY A 216 19.31 -3.44 -32.71
N ILE A 217 19.03 -2.13 -32.76
CA ILE A 217 19.00 -1.30 -33.99
C ILE A 217 20.14 -0.25 -33.95
N VAL A 218 21.16 -0.45 -33.09
CA VAL A 218 22.38 0.38 -33.03
C VAL A 218 23.57 -0.48 -33.42
#